data_AF-A0A212FJL8-F1
#
_entry.id   AF-A0A212FJL8-F1
#
_cell.length_a   1.000
_cell.length_b   1.000
_cell.length_c   1.000
_cell.angle_alpha   90.00
_cell.angle_beta   90.00
_cell.angle_gamma   90.00
#
_symmetry.space_group_name_H-M   'P 1'
#
loop_
_entity.id
_entity.type
_entity.pdbx_description
1 polymer ?
#
loop_
_entity_poly.entity_id
_entity_poly.type
_entity_poly.pdbx_seq_one_letter_code
_entity_poly.pdbx_strand_id
1 'polypeptide(L)'
;LVLTVMLLTIIVYIYTVIAFNFFRKFYVQEEDDEVNRNCHDMLTCFVFNLYKGVRAGGGIGDELEPPDGDDSEVYRIIFDISFFFFVIVILLAILQGLIIDAFGELRDQLESVKEDMESNCFICGINKDYFDKVPHGFDTHVQREHNLANYMFFLMHLINKPDTEYTGQETFVWNMYTQRCWDFFPVGDCFRKQYEDAMGE
;
A
#
# COMPACT_ATOMS: atom_id res chain seq x y z
N LEU A 1 -4.98 5.07 -8.08
CA LEU A 1 -3.98 5.28 -9.16
C LEU A 1 -4.59 5.27 -10.58
N VAL A 2 -5.37 4.26 -10.98
CA VAL A 2 -5.98 4.26 -12.34
C VAL A 2 -6.89 5.48 -12.56
N LEU A 3 -7.73 5.83 -11.57
CA LEU A 3 -8.62 6.99 -11.64
C LEU A 3 -7.86 8.32 -11.75
N THR A 4 -6.72 8.46 -11.05
CA THR A 4 -5.89 9.67 -11.11
C THR A 4 -5.15 9.78 -12.44
N VAL A 5 -4.71 8.66 -13.02
CA VAL A 5 -4.17 8.63 -14.39
C VAL A 5 -5.27 8.98 -15.40
N MET A 6 -6.49 8.47 -15.26
CA MET A 6 -7.62 8.86 -16.11
C MET A 6 -7.92 10.37 -16.04
N LEU A 7 -7.92 10.95 -14.83
CA LEU A 7 -8.10 12.39 -14.65
C LEU A 7 -7.00 13.19 -15.36
N LEU A 8 -5.73 12.78 -15.23
CA LEU A 8 -4.61 13.39 -15.94
C LEU A 8 -4.83 13.33 -17.46
N THR A 9 -5.19 12.16 -18.00
CA THR A 9 -5.50 11.98 -19.43
C THR A 9 -6.63 12.90 -19.90
N ILE A 10 -7.71 13.05 -19.11
CA ILE A 10 -8.84 13.93 -19.44
C ILE A 10 -8.40 15.40 -19.44
N ILE A 11 -7.62 15.83 -18.44
CA ILE A 11 -7.14 17.22 -18.35
C ILE A 11 -6.20 17.53 -19.53
N VAL A 12 -5.25 16.64 -19.83
CA VAL A 12 -4.36 16.79 -20.99
C VAL A 12 -5.15 16.82 -22.31
N TYR A 13 -6.22 16.05 -22.41
CA TYR A 13 -7.10 16.08 -23.58
C TYR A 13 -7.79 17.44 -23.74
N ILE A 14 -8.29 18.05 -22.66
CA ILE A 14 -8.88 19.41 -22.70
C ILE A 14 -7.84 20.44 -23.17
N TYR A 15 -6.63 20.40 -22.61
CA TYR A 15 -5.52 21.25 -23.06
C TYR A 15 -5.18 21.02 -24.54
N THR A 16 -5.26 19.78 -25.01
CA THR A 16 -5.05 19.45 -26.43
C THR A 16 -6.12 20.04 -27.32
N VAL A 17 -7.40 19.99 -26.94
CA VAL A 17 -8.49 20.59 -27.72
C VAL A 17 -8.27 22.10 -27.85
N ILE A 18 -7.89 22.77 -26.76
CA ILE A 18 -7.60 24.21 -26.76
C ILE A 18 -6.38 24.49 -27.67
N ALA A 19 -5.29 23.74 -27.50
CA ALA A 19 -4.10 23.88 -28.33
C ALA A 19 -4.36 23.68 -29.82
N PHE A 20 -5.12 22.64 -30.18
CA PHE A 20 -5.44 22.32 -31.57
C PHE A 20 -6.27 23.41 -32.26
N ASN A 21 -7.20 24.04 -31.54
CA ASN A 21 -8.07 25.07 -32.11
C ASN A 21 -7.41 26.46 -32.16
N PHE A 22 -6.62 26.83 -31.15
CA PHE A 22 -6.11 28.21 -31.00
C PHE A 22 -4.60 28.34 -31.18
N PHE A 23 -3.81 27.32 -30.82
CA PHE A 23 -2.36 27.40 -30.73
C PHE A 23 -1.62 26.47 -31.70
N ARG A 24 -2.32 25.90 -32.69
CA ARG A 24 -1.77 24.91 -33.63
C ARG A 24 -0.48 25.37 -34.35
N LYS A 25 -0.35 26.67 -34.61
CA LYS A 25 0.84 27.25 -35.26
C LYS A 25 2.14 27.04 -34.46
N PHE A 26 2.07 27.05 -33.13
CA PHE A 26 3.24 26.92 -32.25
C PHE A 26 3.74 25.47 -32.10
N TYR A 27 2.99 24.50 -32.66
CA TYR A 27 3.32 23.06 -32.64
C TYR A 27 4.03 22.59 -33.90
N VAL A 28 4.32 23.50 -34.82
CA VAL A 28 5.11 23.21 -36.01
C VAL A 28 6.55 23.53 -35.65
N GLN A 29 7.41 22.51 -35.64
CA GLN A 29 8.86 22.70 -35.46
C GLN A 29 9.51 22.51 -36.83
N GLU A 30 10.28 23.49 -37.28
CA GLU A 30 11.12 23.38 -38.47
C GLU A 30 12.55 23.02 -38.03
N GLU A 31 12.90 21.73 -38.10
CA GLU A 31 14.28 21.25 -37.94
C GLU A 31 14.75 20.64 -39.27
N ASP A 32 15.90 21.11 -39.78
CA ASP A 32 16.69 20.50 -40.86
C ASP A 32 15.90 20.03 -42.11
N ASP A 33 15.17 20.94 -42.76
CA ASP A 33 14.40 20.71 -44.01
C ASP A 33 13.24 19.68 -43.92
N GLU A 34 12.93 19.15 -42.73
CA GLU A 34 11.72 18.35 -42.48
C GLU A 34 10.76 19.09 -41.53
N VAL A 35 9.60 19.51 -42.07
CA VAL A 35 8.53 20.15 -41.27
C VAL A 35 7.86 19.08 -40.40
N ASN A 36 8.27 18.96 -39.14
CA ASN A 36 7.65 18.02 -38.21
C ASN A 36 6.35 18.60 -37.65
N ARG A 37 5.22 18.17 -38.21
CA ARG A 37 3.89 18.67 -37.87
C ARG A 37 3.30 17.90 -36.69
N ASN A 38 3.83 18.15 -35.49
CA ASN A 38 3.44 17.45 -34.25
C ASN A 38 1.94 17.59 -33.89
N CYS A 39 1.26 18.63 -34.38
CA CYS A 39 -0.18 18.87 -34.17
C CYS A 39 -0.95 19.04 -35.50
N HIS A 40 -0.77 18.11 -36.45
CA HIS A 40 -1.60 18.10 -37.67
C HIS A 40 -2.99 17.50 -37.43
N ASP A 41 -3.04 16.35 -36.78
CA ASP A 41 -4.27 15.64 -36.43
C ASP A 41 -4.48 15.69 -34.93
N MET A 42 -5.75 15.65 -34.50
CA MET A 42 -6.12 15.72 -33.08
C MET A 42 -5.45 14.62 -32.25
N LEU A 43 -5.33 13.41 -32.80
CA LEU A 43 -4.67 12.29 -32.13
C LEU A 43 -3.17 12.52 -31.97
N THR A 44 -2.49 13.00 -33.01
CA THR A 44 -1.05 13.29 -32.98
C THR A 44 -0.74 14.39 -31.95
N CYS A 45 -1.57 15.44 -31.92
CA CYS A 45 -1.46 16.52 -30.96
C CYS A 45 -1.68 16.03 -29.52
N PHE A 46 -2.65 15.14 -29.31
CA PHE A 46 -2.92 14.53 -28.00
C PHE A 46 -1.75 13.66 -27.53
N VAL A 47 -1.22 12.81 -28.41
CA VAL A 47 -0.06 11.96 -28.10
C VAL A 47 1.17 12.81 -27.80
N PHE A 48 1.39 13.90 -28.53
CA PHE A 48 2.46 14.85 -28.27
C PHE A 48 2.33 15.47 -26.87
N ASN A 49 1.15 15.96 -26.50
CA ASN A 49 0.91 16.57 -25.19
C ASN A 49 1.06 15.58 -24.03
N LEU A 50 0.62 14.35 -24.23
CA LEU A 50 0.73 13.28 -23.24
C LEU A 50 2.18 12.82 -23.07
N TYR A 51 2.95 12.72 -24.16
CA TYR A 51 4.32 12.20 -24.13
C TYR A 51 5.36 13.27 -23.79
N LYS A 52 5.33 14.42 -24.48
CA LYS A 52 6.27 15.53 -24.28
C LYS A 52 5.78 16.45 -23.16
N GLY A 53 4.52 16.88 -23.20
CA GLY A 53 3.99 17.85 -22.24
C GLY A 53 4.04 17.37 -20.78
N VAL A 54 3.63 16.13 -20.50
CA VAL A 54 3.64 15.58 -19.11
C VAL A 54 5.06 15.22 -18.64
N ARG A 55 5.97 14.90 -19.57
CA ARG A 55 7.33 14.43 -19.25
C ARG A 55 8.36 15.56 -19.20
N ALA A 56 8.07 16.69 -19.84
CA ALA A 56 8.86 17.91 -19.74
C ALA A 56 8.69 18.52 -18.34
N GLY A 57 9.81 18.78 -17.66
CA GLY A 57 9.82 19.24 -16.28
C GLY A 57 9.21 20.62 -16.05
N GLY A 58 9.25 21.51 -17.06
CA GLY A 58 8.58 22.82 -17.05
C GLY A 58 7.20 22.81 -17.70
N GLY A 59 6.69 21.64 -18.10
CA GLY A 59 5.43 21.51 -18.83
C GLY A 59 5.60 21.70 -20.33
N ILE A 60 4.49 21.91 -21.03
CA ILE A 60 4.46 21.87 -22.49
C ILE A 60 5.15 23.04 -23.19
N GLY A 61 5.30 24.18 -22.51
CA GLY A 61 5.98 25.36 -23.05
C GLY A 61 7.46 25.10 -23.39
N ASP A 62 8.11 24.14 -22.72
CA ASP A 62 9.52 23.78 -22.99
C ASP A 62 9.73 23.13 -24.37
N GLU A 63 8.67 22.58 -24.96
CA GLU A 63 8.72 21.80 -26.19
C GLU A 63 8.00 22.51 -27.35
N LEU A 64 7.55 23.75 -27.16
CA LEU A 64 6.85 24.55 -28.16
C LEU A 64 7.67 25.79 -28.50
N GLU A 65 7.42 26.36 -29.68
CA GLU A 65 8.08 27.61 -30.07
C GLU A 65 7.68 28.76 -29.12
N PRO A 66 8.61 29.69 -28.82
CA PRO A 66 8.35 30.81 -27.93
C PRO A 66 7.25 31.73 -28.50
N PRO A 67 6.37 32.29 -27.64
CA PRO A 67 5.24 33.11 -28.08
C PRO A 67 5.59 34.57 -28.41
N ASP A 68 6.86 34.95 -28.35
CA ASP A 68 7.31 36.35 -28.36
C ASP A 68 6.87 37.08 -29.64
N GLY A 69 6.10 38.16 -29.48
CA GLY A 69 5.70 39.02 -30.59
C GLY A 69 4.48 38.54 -31.39
N ASP A 70 3.77 37.51 -30.91
CA ASP A 70 2.51 37.05 -31.49
C ASP A 70 1.29 37.74 -30.86
N ASP A 71 0.22 37.96 -31.65
CA ASP A 71 -1.04 38.53 -31.15
C ASP A 71 -1.66 37.72 -29.99
N SER A 72 -1.32 36.43 -29.87
CA SER A 72 -1.81 35.52 -28.83
C SER A 72 -0.82 35.30 -27.68
N GLU A 73 0.23 36.10 -27.57
CA GLU A 73 1.32 35.93 -26.58
C GLU A 73 0.81 35.75 -25.14
N VAL A 74 -0.05 36.67 -24.68
CA VAL A 74 -0.60 36.63 -23.30
C VAL A 74 -1.42 35.35 -23.07
N TYR A 75 -2.24 34.94 -24.04
CA TYR A 75 -3.05 33.73 -23.92
C TYR A 75 -2.20 32.47 -23.91
N ARG A 76 -1.10 32.45 -24.68
CA ARG A 76 -0.15 31.34 -24.74
C ARG A 76 0.63 31.21 -23.42
N ILE A 77 1.08 32.32 -22.84
CA ILE A 77 1.74 32.33 -21.52
C ILE A 77 0.81 31.80 -20.44
N ILE A 78 -0.45 32.24 -20.40
CA ILE A 78 -1.44 31.75 -19.43
C ILE A 78 -1.65 30.24 -19.59
N PHE A 79 -1.75 29.76 -20.83
CA PHE A 79 -1.91 28.35 -21.13
C PHE A 79 -0.72 27.50 -20.63
N ASP A 80 0.52 27.95 -20.84
CA ASP A 80 1.71 27.23 -20.41
C ASP A 80 1.85 27.20 -18.89
N ILE A 81 1.64 28.34 -18.23
CA ILE A 81 1.68 28.44 -16.75
C ILE A 81 0.57 27.58 -16.13
N SER A 82 -0.65 27.61 -16.67
CA SER A 82 -1.73 26.80 -16.13
C SER A 82 -1.50 25.31 -16.36
N PHE A 83 -0.96 24.92 -17.52
CA PHE A 83 -0.58 23.53 -17.79
C PHE A 83 0.47 23.05 -16.78
N PHE A 84 1.54 23.83 -16.57
CA PHE A 84 2.59 23.50 -15.61
C PHE A 84 2.03 23.35 -14.19
N PHE A 85 1.23 24.31 -13.72
CA PHE A 85 0.70 24.28 -12.36
C PHE A 85 -0.27 23.11 -12.14
N PHE A 86 -1.23 22.90 -13.04
CA PHE A 86 -2.21 21.84 -12.83
C PHE A 86 -1.65 20.45 -13.12
N VAL A 87 -0.96 20.24 -14.24
CA VAL A 87 -0.53 18.91 -14.67
C VAL A 87 0.77 18.49 -13.97
N ILE A 88 1.79 19.35 -13.95
CA ILE A 88 3.09 18.99 -13.39
C ILE A 88 3.09 19.13 -11.87
N VAL A 89 2.71 20.30 -11.34
CA VAL A 89 2.82 20.56 -9.90
C VAL A 89 1.76 19.80 -9.09
N ILE A 90 0.48 19.88 -9.48
CA ILE A 90 -0.60 19.27 -8.69
C ILE A 90 -0.77 17.78 -8.99
N LEU A 91 -1.04 17.40 -10.25
CA LEU A 91 -1.45 16.02 -10.56
C LEU A 91 -0.31 15.00 -10.36
N LEU A 92 0.94 15.33 -10.73
CA LEU A 92 2.07 14.43 -10.45
C LEU A 92 2.36 14.32 -8.94
N ALA A 93 2.24 15.41 -8.17
CA ALA A 93 2.41 15.36 -6.72
C ALA A 93 1.34 14.48 -6.05
N ILE A 94 0.09 14.52 -6.52
CA ILE A 94 -0.97 13.62 -6.04
C ILE A 94 -0.62 12.16 -6.37
N LEU A 95 -0.14 11.87 -7.57
CA LEU A 95 0.26 10.51 -7.95
C LEU A 95 1.37 9.97 -7.05
N GLN A 96 2.43 10.77 -6.82
CA GLN A 96 3.51 10.39 -5.92
C GLN A 96 3.02 10.26 -4.47
N GLY A 97 2.17 11.19 -4.01
CA GLY A 97 1.59 11.20 -2.67
C GLY A 97 0.83 9.92 -2.37
N LEU A 98 -0.02 9.45 -3.30
CA LEU A 98 -0.76 8.19 -3.16
C LEU A 98 0.16 6.96 -3.07
N ILE A 99 1.30 6.96 -3.77
CA ILE A 99 2.25 5.86 -3.70
C ILE A 99 2.96 5.85 -2.34
N ILE A 100 3.40 7.02 -1.87
CA ILE A 100 4.06 7.16 -0.56
C ILE A 100 3.10 6.76 0.56
N ASP A 101 1.84 7.20 0.49
CA ASP A 101 0.81 6.86 1.46
C ASP A 101 0.58 5.34 1.54
N ALA A 102 0.45 4.67 0.39
CA ALA A 102 0.29 3.21 0.35
C ALA A 102 1.50 2.46 0.95
N PHE A 103 2.72 2.93 0.71
CA PHE A 103 3.91 2.36 1.36
C PHE A 103 3.99 2.68 2.86
N GLY A 104 3.49 3.85 3.27
CA GLY A 104 3.30 4.21 4.67
C GLY A 104 2.34 3.25 5.37
N GLU A 105 1.16 3.02 4.78
CA GLU A 105 0.17 2.10 5.33
C GLU A 105 0.71 0.66 5.46
N LEU A 106 1.41 0.15 4.43
CA LEU A 106 2.01 -1.19 4.49
C LEU A 106 3.05 -1.30 5.62
N ARG A 107 3.81 -0.23 5.86
CA ARG A 107 4.77 -0.17 6.97
C ARG A 107 4.04 -0.17 8.32
N ASP A 108 3.01 0.65 8.47
CA ASP A 108 2.23 0.74 9.71
C ASP A 108 1.53 -0.60 10.03
N GLN A 109 1.03 -1.31 9.00
CA GLN A 109 0.49 -2.66 9.16
C GLN A 109 1.55 -3.63 9.70
N LEU A 110 2.76 -3.63 9.13
CA LEU A 110 3.84 -4.50 9.61
C LEU A 110 4.25 -4.16 11.05
N GLU A 111 4.32 -2.87 11.38
CA GLU A 111 4.67 -2.39 12.72
C GLU A 111 3.60 -2.80 13.74
N SER A 112 2.32 -2.63 13.42
CA SER A 112 1.21 -3.04 14.30
C SER A 112 1.20 -4.55 14.59
N VAL A 113 1.45 -5.40 13.58
CA VAL A 113 1.52 -6.86 13.78
C VAL A 113 2.71 -7.23 14.65
N LYS A 114 3.85 -6.56 14.46
CA LYS A 114 5.03 -6.79 15.29
C LYS A 114 4.76 -6.38 16.74
N GLU A 115 4.18 -5.20 16.97
CA GLU A 115 3.84 -4.72 18.31
C GLU A 115 2.84 -5.63 19.00
N ASP A 116 1.82 -6.15 18.28
CA ASP A 116 0.87 -7.11 18.84
C ASP A 116 1.56 -8.41 19.26
N MET A 117 2.46 -8.95 18.44
CA MET A 117 3.25 -10.15 18.78
C MET A 117 4.22 -9.93 19.94
N GLU A 118 4.73 -8.71 20.13
CA GLU A 118 5.64 -8.36 21.23
C GLU A 118 4.90 -8.00 22.53
N SER A 119 3.61 -7.64 22.45
CA SER A 119 2.82 -7.16 23.59
C SER A 119 1.76 -8.14 24.06
N ASN A 120 1.27 -9.04 23.22
CA ASN A 120 0.22 -9.99 23.55
C ASN A 120 0.65 -11.41 23.19
N CYS A 121 0.25 -12.40 24.00
CA CYS A 121 0.48 -13.79 23.64
C CYS A 121 -0.47 -14.20 22.51
N PHE A 122 0.07 -14.71 21.40
CA PHE A 122 -0.72 -15.14 20.23
C PHE A 122 -1.82 -16.17 20.55
N ILE A 123 -1.60 -17.03 21.56
CA ILE A 123 -2.53 -18.13 21.89
C ILE A 123 -3.65 -17.66 22.84
N CYS A 124 -3.30 -16.99 23.94
CA CYS A 124 -4.27 -16.62 24.97
C CYS A 124 -4.73 -15.15 24.92
N GLY A 125 -4.04 -14.29 24.17
CA GLY A 125 -4.36 -12.87 24.06
C GLY A 125 -4.11 -12.04 25.33
N ILE A 126 -3.47 -12.61 26.35
CA ILE A 126 -3.10 -11.87 27.57
C ILE A 126 -1.89 -10.98 27.27
N ASN A 127 -1.97 -9.73 27.72
CA ASN A 127 -0.92 -8.74 27.54
C ASN A 127 0.32 -9.04 28.40
N LYS A 128 1.51 -8.70 27.91
CA LYS A 128 2.80 -8.87 28.57
C LYS A 128 2.85 -8.25 29.96
N ASP A 129 2.13 -7.15 30.18
CA ASP A 129 2.09 -6.43 31.47
C ASP A 129 1.60 -7.33 32.61
N TYR A 130 0.74 -8.32 32.31
CA TYR A 130 0.30 -9.30 33.29
C TYR A 130 1.43 -10.25 33.71
N PHE A 131 2.26 -10.69 32.76
CA PHE A 131 3.30 -11.69 32.97
C PHE A 131 4.59 -11.10 33.54
N ASP A 132 4.95 -9.89 33.08
CA ASP A 132 6.18 -9.18 33.46
C ASP A 132 6.17 -8.62 34.89
N LYS A 133 5.12 -8.91 35.67
CA LYS A 133 5.17 -8.86 37.14
C LYS A 133 6.30 -9.72 37.72
N VAL A 134 6.73 -10.75 36.98
CA VAL A 134 7.91 -11.57 37.28
C VAL A 134 8.96 -11.32 36.20
N PRO A 135 10.27 -11.24 36.52
CA PRO A 135 11.32 -11.00 35.53
C PRO A 135 11.27 -12.01 34.38
N HIS A 136 11.26 -11.53 33.14
CA HIS A 136 11.16 -12.35 31.91
C HIS A 136 9.92 -13.26 31.88
N GLY A 137 8.83 -12.83 32.52
CA GLY A 137 7.59 -13.59 32.61
C GLY A 137 6.96 -13.81 31.24
N PHE A 138 6.86 -12.77 30.41
CA PHE A 138 6.28 -12.89 29.07
C PHE A 138 7.11 -13.79 28.15
N ASP A 139 8.44 -13.60 28.11
CA ASP A 139 9.36 -14.44 27.33
C ASP A 139 9.24 -15.92 27.70
N THR A 140 9.17 -16.21 29.01
CA THR A 140 8.98 -17.58 29.50
C THR A 140 7.63 -18.13 29.07
N HIS A 141 6.55 -17.34 29.18
CA HIS A 141 5.21 -17.73 28.78
C HIS A 141 5.16 -18.12 27.29
N VAL A 142 5.67 -17.28 26.38
CA VAL A 142 5.62 -17.56 24.93
C VAL A 142 6.61 -18.65 24.48
N GLN A 143 7.75 -18.81 25.17
CA GLN A 143 8.75 -19.81 24.76
C GLN A 143 8.52 -21.19 25.36
N ARG A 144 7.96 -21.28 26.58
CA ARG A 144 7.83 -22.53 27.34
C ARG A 144 6.40 -23.02 27.49
N GLU A 145 5.46 -22.11 27.73
CA GLU A 145 4.05 -22.47 27.99
C GLU A 145 3.24 -22.45 26.67
N HIS A 146 3.10 -21.28 26.06
CA HIS A 146 2.34 -21.05 24.84
C HIS A 146 3.25 -20.92 23.61
N ASN A 147 4.12 -21.91 23.42
CA ASN A 147 5.00 -21.97 22.26
C ASN A 147 4.25 -22.42 21.01
N LEU A 148 4.21 -21.54 19.99
CA LEU A 148 3.50 -21.79 18.74
C LEU A 148 3.94 -23.08 18.03
N ALA A 149 5.23 -23.39 18.03
CA ALA A 149 5.76 -24.59 17.39
C ALA A 149 5.34 -25.86 18.14
N ASN A 150 5.25 -25.82 19.47
CA ASN A 150 4.81 -26.98 20.26
C ASN A 150 3.36 -27.36 19.96
N TYR A 151 2.47 -26.39 19.70
CA TYR A 151 1.10 -26.69 19.25
C TYR A 151 1.09 -27.43 17.91
N MET A 152 1.91 -26.99 16.95
CA MET A 152 2.05 -27.68 15.66
C MET A 152 2.63 -29.08 15.82
N PHE A 153 3.68 -29.24 16.65
CA PHE A 153 4.28 -30.54 16.92
C PHE A 153 3.33 -31.48 17.65
N PHE A 154 2.48 -30.96 18.54
CA PHE A 154 1.47 -31.75 19.24
C PHE A 154 0.39 -32.27 18.28
N LEU A 155 -0.09 -31.44 17.35
CA LEU A 155 -1.00 -31.91 16.30
C LEU A 155 -0.36 -32.98 15.41
N MET A 156 0.89 -32.77 15.00
CA MET A 156 1.65 -33.77 14.24
C MET A 156 1.86 -35.06 15.04
N HIS A 157 2.08 -34.97 16.34
CA HIS A 157 2.19 -36.12 17.24
C HIS A 157 0.89 -36.93 17.27
N LEU A 158 -0.26 -36.28 17.44
CA LEU A 158 -1.56 -36.95 17.44
C LEU A 158 -1.82 -37.66 16.10
N ILE A 159 -1.57 -36.99 14.98
CA ILE A 159 -1.78 -37.56 13.63
C ILE A 159 -0.96 -38.83 13.39
N ASN A 160 0.27 -38.91 13.93
CA ASN A 160 1.17 -40.03 13.70
C ASN A 160 1.10 -41.13 14.77
N LYS A 161 0.37 -40.89 15.86
CA LYS A 161 0.22 -41.83 16.97
C LYS A 161 -1.05 -42.65 16.78
N PRO A 162 -1.01 -43.98 16.98
CA PRO A 162 -2.20 -44.82 16.81
C PRO A 162 -3.26 -44.50 17.88
N ASP A 163 -4.53 -44.42 17.46
CA ASP A 163 -5.66 -44.01 18.28
C ASP A 163 -5.84 -44.84 19.57
N THR A 164 -5.38 -46.10 19.57
CA THR A 164 -5.43 -47.00 20.74
C THR A 164 -4.46 -46.62 21.85
N GLU A 165 -3.46 -45.79 21.55
CA GLU A 165 -2.43 -45.35 22.50
C GLU A 165 -2.65 -43.92 22.99
N TYR A 166 -3.75 -43.27 22.58
CA TYR A 166 -4.09 -41.95 23.07
C TYR A 166 -4.35 -42.00 24.58
N THR A 167 -3.78 -41.03 25.30
CA THR A 167 -4.18 -40.73 26.67
C THR A 167 -5.58 -40.10 26.69
N GLY A 168 -6.18 -39.97 27.87
CA GLY A 168 -7.50 -39.32 28.00
C GLY A 168 -7.51 -37.87 27.50
N GLN A 169 -6.44 -37.11 27.76
CA GLN A 169 -6.30 -35.73 27.30
C GLN A 169 -6.12 -35.65 25.78
N GLU A 170 -5.27 -36.53 25.22
CA GLU A 170 -5.05 -36.61 23.78
C GLU A 170 -6.33 -37.00 23.04
N THR A 171 -7.09 -37.97 23.57
CA THR A 171 -8.39 -38.40 23.02
C THR A 171 -9.39 -37.25 23.00
N PHE A 172 -9.44 -36.46 24.08
CA PHE A 172 -10.29 -35.28 24.17
C PHE A 172 -9.96 -34.25 23.08
N VAL A 173 -8.68 -33.89 22.94
CA VAL A 173 -8.24 -32.92 21.91
C VAL A 173 -8.45 -33.48 20.50
N TRP A 174 -8.19 -34.78 20.27
CA TRP A 174 -8.40 -35.42 18.97
C TRP A 174 -9.88 -35.41 18.55
N ASN A 175 -10.78 -35.66 19.50
CA ASN A 175 -12.23 -35.57 19.26
C ASN A 175 -12.66 -34.15 18.90
N MET A 176 -12.14 -33.12 19.59
CA MET A 176 -12.42 -31.73 19.24
C MET A 176 -11.86 -31.36 17.86
N TYR A 177 -10.63 -31.78 17.57
CA TYR A 177 -9.98 -31.57 16.27
C TYR A 177 -10.78 -32.17 15.10
N THR A 178 -11.23 -33.42 15.24
CA THR A 178 -12.05 -34.10 14.22
C THR A 178 -13.42 -33.46 14.06
N GLN A 179 -13.99 -32.91 15.13
CA GLN A 179 -15.24 -32.13 15.12
C GLN A 179 -15.07 -30.68 14.63
N ARG A 180 -13.84 -30.24 14.30
CA ARG A 180 -13.52 -28.85 13.97
C ARG A 180 -13.93 -27.85 15.06
N CYS A 181 -13.87 -28.29 16.31
CA CYS A 181 -14.07 -27.47 17.49
C CYS A 181 -12.70 -27.06 18.07
N TRP A 182 -12.54 -25.78 18.40
CA TRP A 182 -11.25 -25.19 18.83
C TRP A 182 -11.27 -24.74 20.29
N ASP A 183 -12.29 -25.14 21.05
CA ASP A 183 -12.51 -24.70 22.43
C ASP A 183 -11.45 -25.18 23.43
N PHE A 184 -10.55 -26.08 23.02
CA PHE A 184 -9.42 -26.52 23.85
C PHE A 184 -8.29 -25.48 23.94
N PHE A 185 -8.29 -24.43 23.11
CA PHE A 185 -7.29 -23.36 23.22
C PHE A 185 -7.58 -22.44 24.42
N PRO A 186 -6.56 -22.03 25.19
CA PRO A 186 -6.73 -21.23 26.41
C PRO A 186 -6.92 -19.74 26.08
N VAL A 187 -8.05 -19.36 25.48
CA VAL A 187 -8.32 -17.96 25.10
C VAL A 187 -8.73 -17.13 26.32
N GLY A 188 -8.03 -16.02 26.56
CA GLY A 188 -8.28 -15.11 27.68
C GLY A 188 -7.82 -15.62 29.05
N ASP A 189 -7.20 -16.80 29.10
CA ASP A 189 -6.73 -17.44 30.33
C ASP A 189 -5.39 -18.17 30.14
N CYS A 190 -4.73 -18.53 31.23
CA CYS A 190 -3.52 -19.36 31.21
C CYS A 190 -3.35 -20.07 32.55
N PHE A 191 -2.47 -21.08 32.59
CA PHE A 191 -2.24 -21.87 33.80
C PHE A 191 -1.98 -20.99 35.03
N ARG A 192 -1.05 -20.03 34.93
CA ARG A 192 -0.73 -19.15 36.06
C ARG A 192 -1.93 -18.35 36.55
N LYS A 193 -2.73 -17.79 35.64
CA LYS A 193 -3.89 -16.96 35.95
C LYS A 193 -5.01 -17.76 36.63
N GLN A 194 -5.21 -19.00 36.19
CA GLN A 194 -6.21 -19.90 36.77
C GLN A 194 -5.84 -20.34 38.20
N TYR A 195 -4.55 -20.51 38.50
CA TYR A 195 -4.07 -21.02 39.79
C TYR A 195 -3.43 -19.94 40.69
N GLU A 196 -3.55 -18.66 40.34
CA GLU A 196 -2.93 -17.55 41.08
C GLU A 196 -3.43 -17.50 42.54
N ASP A 197 -4.74 -17.68 42.75
CA ASP A 197 -5.35 -17.68 44.10
C ASP A 197 -5.03 -18.94 44.92
N ALA A 198 -4.77 -20.07 44.27
CA ALA A 198 -4.52 -21.35 44.93
C ALA A 198 -3.05 -21.55 45.34
N MET A 199 -2.12 -20.81 44.71
CA MET A 199 -0.68 -20.85 45.00
C MET A 199 -0.17 -19.58 45.68
N GLY A 200 -1.05 -18.60 45.93
CA GLY A 200 -0.76 -17.33 46.58
C GLY A 200 -0.86 -17.33 48.11
N GLU A 201 -1.13 -18.49 48.74
CA GLU A 201 -0.97 -18.73 50.19
C GLU A 201 0.42 -19.28 50.54
#